data_AF-A0A0D7BU89-F1
#
_entry.id   AF-A0A0D7BU89-F1
#
_cell.length_a   1.000
_cell.length_b   1.000
_cell.length_c   1.000
_cell.angle_alpha   90.00
_cell.angle_beta   90.00
_cell.angle_gamma   90.00
#
_symmetry.space_group_name_H-M   'P 1'
#
loop_
_entity.id
_entity.type
_entity.pdbx_description
1 polymer ?
#
loop_
_entity_poly.entity_id
_entity_poly.type
_entity_poly.pdbx_seq_one_letter_code
_entity_poly.pdbx_strand_id
1 'polypeptide(L)'
;MMLDIAELMIDSIQMDNFHETIPLLQSIIPEALLLASLDILDRHNVNVYEAPSGYVSYEVTGSESISTVSLGLKNSPIRDFCSCKSYIYAVLSEETHLMCKHILAVKLNNQLKRRSTSILDFEQLCSCIQRQHR
;
A
#
# COMPACT_ATOMS: atom_id res chain seq x y z
N MET A 1 -11.50 9.37 -12.51
CA MET A 1 -12.80 9.52 -11.82
C MET A 1 -13.00 8.46 -10.73
N MET A 2 -13.07 7.16 -11.04
CA MET A 2 -13.29 6.12 -10.01
C MET A 2 -12.09 5.93 -9.05
N LEU A 3 -10.86 6.02 -9.56
CA LEU A 3 -9.64 6.04 -8.74
C LEU A 3 -9.61 7.25 -7.79
N ASP A 4 -9.95 8.45 -8.29
CA ASP A 4 -9.94 9.68 -7.49
C ASP A 4 -10.96 9.62 -6.34
N ILE A 5 -12.15 9.04 -6.59
CA ILE A 5 -13.16 8.83 -5.55
C ILE A 5 -12.65 7.87 -4.48
N ALA A 6 -12.04 6.75 -4.89
CA ALA A 6 -11.46 5.79 -3.95
C ALA A 6 -10.33 6.41 -3.12
N GLU A 7 -9.47 7.24 -3.72
CA GLU A 7 -8.42 7.99 -3.01
C GLU A 7 -9.00 8.97 -1.99
N LEU A 8 -9.97 9.80 -2.39
CA LEU A 8 -10.62 10.75 -1.49
C LEU A 8 -11.29 10.06 -0.29
N MET A 9 -11.92 8.91 -0.53
CA MET A 9 -12.55 8.14 0.53
C MET A 9 -11.55 7.53 1.48
N ILE A 10 -10.47 6.94 0.96
CA ILE A 10 -9.37 6.45 1.78
C ILE A 10 -8.76 7.59 2.61
N ASP A 11 -8.57 8.78 2.02
CA ASP A 11 -7.99 9.94 2.70
C ASP A 11 -8.89 10.53 3.80
N SER A 12 -10.19 10.24 3.76
CA SER A 12 -11.14 10.64 4.81
C SER A 12 -11.14 9.72 6.04
N ILE A 13 -10.46 8.58 5.98
CA ILE A 13 -10.42 7.59 7.06
C ILE A 13 -9.58 8.11 8.22
N GLN A 14 -10.12 7.98 9.42
CA GLN A 14 -9.49 8.30 10.68
C GLN A 14 -9.65 7.13 11.65
N MET A 15 -8.84 7.09 12.71
CA MET A 15 -8.89 5.96 13.66
C MET A 15 -10.23 5.85 14.39
N ASP A 16 -10.89 6.98 14.66
CA ASP A 16 -12.15 7.08 15.39
C ASP A 16 -13.38 6.74 14.53
N ASN A 17 -13.32 6.98 13.22
CA ASN A 17 -14.41 6.68 12.29
C ASN A 17 -14.23 5.37 11.49
N PHE A 18 -13.10 4.67 11.65
CA PHE A 18 -12.72 3.56 10.77
C PHE A 18 -13.81 2.51 10.60
N HIS A 19 -14.45 2.07 11.70
CA HIS A 19 -15.49 1.06 11.65
C HIS A 19 -16.71 1.51 10.84
N GLU A 20 -17.08 2.79 10.95
CA GLU A 20 -18.19 3.41 10.21
C GLU A 20 -17.87 3.57 8.72
N THR A 21 -16.58 3.66 8.36
CA THR A 21 -16.13 3.76 6.96
C THR A 21 -16.06 2.42 6.22
N ILE A 22 -16.10 1.27 6.92
CA ILE A 22 -15.98 -0.06 6.29
C ILE A 22 -17.07 -0.32 5.24
N PRO A 23 -18.38 -0.11 5.53
CA PRO A 23 -19.44 -0.35 4.54
C PRO A 23 -19.29 0.54 3.31
N LEU A 24 -18.80 1.75 3.53
CA LEU A 24 -18.55 2.71 2.47
C LEU A 24 -17.38 2.25 1.57
N LEU A 25 -16.30 1.72 2.15
CA LEU A 25 -15.20 1.10 1.39
C LEU A 25 -15.66 -0.11 0.58
N GLN A 26 -16.52 -0.96 1.15
CA GLN A 26 -17.09 -2.13 0.47
C GLN A 26 -17.94 -1.76 -0.75
N SER A 27 -18.47 -0.53 -0.82
CA SER A 27 -19.26 -0.06 -1.97
C SER A 27 -18.40 0.21 -3.22
N ILE A 28 -17.08 0.37 -3.07
CA ILE A 28 -16.16 0.73 -4.17
C ILE A 28 -15.06 -0.31 -4.35
N ILE A 29 -14.71 -1.02 -3.28
CA ILE A 29 -13.63 -1.99 -3.25
C ILE A 29 -14.24 -3.38 -3.08
N PRO A 30 -13.85 -4.38 -3.89
CA PRO A 30 -14.30 -5.75 -3.71
C PRO A 30 -14.05 -6.23 -2.28
N GLU A 31 -15.06 -6.84 -1.66
CA GLU A 31 -15.00 -7.28 -0.26
C GLU A 31 -13.79 -8.18 0.03
N ALA A 32 -13.50 -9.13 -0.86
CA ALA A 32 -12.35 -10.02 -0.75
C ALA A 32 -11.01 -9.25 -0.72
N LEU A 33 -10.89 -8.16 -1.48
CA LEU A 33 -9.70 -7.32 -1.50
C LEU A 33 -9.58 -6.52 -0.20
N LEU A 34 -10.69 -5.95 0.28
CA LEU A 34 -10.73 -5.23 1.54
C LEU A 34 -10.33 -6.15 2.70
N LEU A 35 -10.97 -7.30 2.86
CA LEU A 35 -10.64 -8.29 3.90
C LEU A 35 -9.17 -8.71 3.84
N ALA A 36 -8.64 -8.99 2.65
CA ALA A 36 -7.24 -9.36 2.49
C ALA A 36 -6.28 -8.22 2.84
N SER A 37 -6.69 -6.95 2.69
CA SER A 37 -5.90 -5.80 3.13
C SER A 37 -5.96 -5.60 4.66
N LEU A 38 -7.11 -5.86 5.28
CA LEU A 38 -7.28 -5.79 6.73
C LEU A 38 -6.47 -6.88 7.44
N ASP A 39 -6.45 -8.10 6.90
CA ASP A 39 -5.61 -9.19 7.42
C ASP A 39 -4.11 -8.83 7.43
N ILE A 40 -3.63 -8.09 6.42
CA ILE A 40 -2.25 -7.58 6.40
C ILE A 40 -2.00 -6.57 7.54
N LEU A 41 -2.95 -5.66 7.78
CA LEU A 41 -2.86 -4.65 8.84
C LEU A 41 -2.87 -5.30 10.23
N ASP A 42 -3.76 -6.26 10.45
CA ASP A 42 -3.92 -6.94 11.73
C ASP A 42 -2.69 -7.77 12.09
N ARG A 43 -1.97 -8.28 11.08
CA ARG A 43 -0.69 -9.00 11.27
C ARG A 43 0.52 -8.08 11.43
N HIS A 44 0.34 -6.75 11.38
CA HIS A 44 1.44 -5.76 11.40
C HIS A 44 2.50 -6.01 10.31
N ASN A 45 2.08 -6.48 9.15
CA ASN A 45 2.97 -6.88 8.06
C ASN A 45 3.37 -5.71 7.14
N VAL A 46 3.24 -4.47 7.58
CA VAL A 46 3.61 -3.27 6.81
C VAL A 46 4.81 -2.60 7.45
N ASN A 47 5.97 -2.72 6.82
CA ASN A 47 7.19 -2.04 7.21
C ASN A 47 7.35 -0.77 6.38
N VAL A 48 7.65 0.35 7.04
CA VAL A 48 7.84 1.65 6.39
C VAL A 48 9.30 2.05 6.48
N TYR A 49 9.88 2.33 5.31
CA TYR A 49 11.28 2.67 5.15
C TYR A 49 11.42 4.07 4.56
N GLU A 50 12.04 4.96 5.31
CA GLU A 50 12.31 6.32 4.87
C GLU A 50 13.81 6.49 4.58
N ALA A 51 14.12 6.83 3.34
CA ALA A 51 15.47 7.19 2.92
C ALA A 51 15.79 8.63 3.38
N PRO A 52 17.07 8.98 3.61
CA PRO A 52 17.48 10.34 3.95
C PRO A 52 17.11 11.40 2.90
N SER A 53 16.83 10.98 1.66
CA SER A 53 16.30 11.84 0.60
C SER A 53 14.83 12.20 0.77
N GLY A 54 14.14 11.66 1.78
CA GLY A 54 12.70 11.77 1.98
C GLY A 54 11.87 10.82 1.11
N TYR A 55 12.51 9.92 0.36
CA TYR A 55 11.81 8.86 -0.37
C TYR A 55 11.31 7.80 0.62
N VAL A 56 10.01 7.51 0.56
CA VAL A 56 9.38 6.49 1.42
C VAL A 56 9.03 5.28 0.57
N SER A 57 9.50 4.11 1.00
CA SER A 57 9.13 2.82 0.46
C SER A 57 8.49 1.97 1.53
N TYR A 58 7.64 1.05 1.12
CA TYR A 58 6.93 0.15 2.00
C TYR A 58 7.26 -1.28 1.61
N GLU A 59 7.52 -2.14 2.58
CA GLU A 59 7.55 -3.58 2.36
C GLU A 59 6.36 -4.20 3.07
N VAL A 60 5.62 -5.01 2.30
CA VAL A 60 4.47 -5.74 2.81
C VAL A 60 4.80 -7.22 2.80
N THR A 61 4.89 -7.82 3.98
CA THR A 61 5.17 -9.25 4.12
C THR A 61 3.89 -10.04 3.91
N GLY A 62 3.78 -10.68 2.74
CA GLY A 62 2.73 -11.66 2.47
C GLY A 62 3.11 -13.05 3.00
N SER A 63 2.18 -14.00 2.90
CA SER A 63 2.42 -15.40 3.29
C SER A 63 3.49 -16.10 2.44
N GLU A 64 3.60 -15.72 1.17
CA GLU A 64 4.49 -16.40 0.19
C GLU A 64 5.66 -15.53 -0.28
N SER A 65 5.53 -14.20 -0.19
CA SER A 65 6.51 -13.27 -0.73
C SER A 65 6.41 -11.90 -0.08
N ILE A 66 7.53 -11.17 -0.06
CA ILE A 66 7.56 -9.76 0.29
C ILE A 66 7.23 -8.95 -0.95
N SER A 67 6.30 -8.01 -0.82
CA SER A 67 5.95 -7.06 -1.89
C SER A 67 6.44 -5.67 -1.53
N THR A 68 7.10 -5.01 -2.47
CA THR A 68 7.51 -3.61 -2.32
C THR A 68 6.38 -2.72 -2.86
N VAL A 69 6.01 -1.70 -2.09
CA VAL A 69 4.99 -0.71 -2.45
C VAL A 69 5.62 0.68 -2.43
N SER A 70 5.27 1.49 -3.43
CA SER A 70 5.63 2.90 -3.52
C SER A 70 4.36 3.71 -3.78
N LEU A 71 4.15 4.77 -3.01
CA LEU A 71 2.99 5.65 -3.16
C LEU A 71 3.41 7.02 -3.68
N GLY A 72 2.54 7.67 -4.45
CA GLY A 72 2.73 9.06 -4.89
C GLY A 72 3.99 9.28 -5.73
N LEU A 73 4.31 8.35 -6.64
CA LEU A 73 5.42 8.47 -7.58
C LEU A 73 5.26 9.74 -8.42
N LYS A 74 6.09 10.74 -8.12
CA LYS A 74 6.11 12.01 -8.84
C LYS A 74 6.61 11.80 -10.27
N ASN A 75 6.01 12.47 -11.23
CA ASN A 75 6.37 12.43 -12.66
C ASN A 75 6.08 11.09 -13.37
N SER A 76 5.22 10.24 -12.81
CA SER A 76 4.73 9.01 -13.43
C SER A 76 3.21 9.11 -13.70
N PRO A 77 2.69 8.57 -14.82
CA PRO A 77 1.24 8.45 -15.02
C PRO A 77 0.62 7.46 -14.02
N ILE A 78 1.43 6.54 -13.47
CA ILE A 78 1.07 5.60 -12.42
C ILE A 78 1.43 6.24 -11.08
N ARG A 79 0.42 6.56 -10.25
CA ARG A 79 0.60 7.20 -8.94
C ARG A 79 1.20 6.26 -7.90
N ASP A 80 0.73 5.04 -7.85
CA ASP A 80 1.12 4.04 -6.86
C ASP A 80 1.56 2.76 -7.56
N PHE A 81 2.62 2.13 -7.06
CA PHE A 81 3.19 0.91 -7.60
C PHE A 81 3.31 -0.18 -6.53
N CYS A 82 3.12 -1.44 -6.94
CA CYS A 82 3.39 -2.60 -6.11
C CYS A 82 4.05 -3.72 -6.92
N SER A 83 5.08 -4.35 -6.38
CA SER A 83 5.79 -5.45 -7.07
C SER A 83 5.02 -6.77 -7.11
N CYS A 84 3.84 -6.87 -6.48
CA CYS A 84 3.10 -8.12 -6.43
C CYS A 84 2.48 -8.51 -7.78
N LYS A 85 2.39 -9.82 -8.04
CA LYS A 85 1.84 -10.37 -9.30
C LYS A 85 0.43 -9.85 -9.59
N SER A 86 -0.44 -9.77 -8.58
CA SER A 86 -1.81 -9.27 -8.74
C SER A 86 -1.87 -7.82 -9.21
N TYR A 87 -0.93 -6.97 -8.78
CA TYR A 87 -0.88 -5.59 -9.24
C TYR A 87 -0.40 -5.51 -10.69
N ILE A 88 0.72 -6.18 -11.00
CA ILE A 88 1.29 -6.19 -12.35
C ILE A 88 0.26 -6.71 -13.37
N TYR A 89 -0.45 -7.79 -13.04
CA TYR A 89 -1.45 -8.35 -13.94
C TYR A 89 -2.75 -7.55 -13.93
N ALA A 90 -3.41 -7.43 -12.77
CA ALA A 90 -4.80 -6.96 -12.73
C ALA A 90 -4.95 -5.43 -12.78
N VAL A 91 -3.93 -4.68 -12.37
CA VAL A 91 -3.95 -3.20 -12.36
C VAL A 91 -3.21 -2.64 -13.57
N LEU A 92 -1.96 -3.08 -13.79
CA LEU A 92 -1.13 -2.53 -14.88
C LEU A 92 -1.40 -3.13 -16.25
N SER A 93 -1.70 -4.44 -16.34
CA SER A 93 -1.84 -5.11 -17.65
C SER A 93 -3.29 -5.15 -18.11
N GLU A 94 -4.21 -5.58 -17.24
CA GLU A 94 -5.61 -5.83 -17.59
C GLU A 94 -6.55 -4.68 -17.18
N GLU A 95 -6.09 -3.72 -16.37
CA GLU A 95 -6.88 -2.58 -15.88
C GLU A 95 -8.24 -2.96 -15.24
N THR A 96 -8.34 -4.19 -14.70
CA THR A 96 -9.57 -4.72 -14.10
C THR A 96 -9.77 -4.32 -12.65
N HIS A 97 -8.69 -3.93 -11.96
CA HIS A 97 -8.71 -3.55 -10.56
C HIS A 97 -8.08 -2.17 -10.37
N LEU A 98 -8.63 -1.39 -9.44
CA LEU A 98 -8.12 -0.06 -9.09
C LEU A 98 -6.75 -0.12 -8.40
N MET A 99 -6.55 -1.13 -7.55
CA MET A 99 -5.32 -1.34 -6.79
C MET A 99 -5.25 -2.78 -6.30
N CYS A 100 -4.10 -3.19 -5.75
CA CYS A 100 -3.97 -4.48 -5.06
C CYS A 100 -4.17 -4.35 -3.55
N LYS A 101 -4.38 -5.49 -2.87
CA LYS A 101 -4.51 -5.54 -1.41
C LYS A 101 -3.34 -4.90 -0.65
N HIS A 102 -2.12 -4.96 -1.18
CA HIS A 102 -0.94 -4.40 -0.53
C HIS A 102 -0.93 -2.86 -0.59
N ILE A 103 -1.31 -2.26 -1.73
CA ILE A 103 -1.46 -0.80 -1.83
C ILE A 103 -2.56 -0.32 -0.87
N LEU A 104 -3.70 -1.01 -0.86
CA LEU A 104 -4.80 -0.67 0.05
C LEU A 104 -4.34 -0.77 1.52
N ALA A 105 -3.67 -1.86 1.90
CA ALA A 105 -3.15 -2.03 3.25
C ALA A 105 -2.18 -0.90 3.63
N VAL A 106 -1.25 -0.51 2.76
CA VAL A 106 -0.32 0.59 3.02
C VAL A 106 -1.05 1.92 3.18
N LYS A 107 -2.03 2.22 2.32
CA LYS A 107 -2.83 3.44 2.41
C LYS A 107 -3.61 3.49 3.73
N LEU A 108 -4.30 2.42 4.09
CA LEU A 108 -5.00 2.31 5.38
C LEU A 108 -4.05 2.41 6.58
N ASN A 109 -2.86 1.80 6.50
CA ASN A 109 -1.85 1.89 7.55
C ASN A 109 -1.43 3.35 7.82
N ASN A 110 -1.28 4.12 6.75
CA ASN A 110 -0.95 5.54 6.81
C ASN A 110 -2.06 6.36 7.47
N GLN A 111 -3.32 6.13 7.09
CA GLN A 111 -4.48 6.86 7.63
C GLN A 111 -4.74 6.53 9.10
N LEU A 112 -4.61 5.25 9.46
CA LEU A 112 -4.75 4.77 10.83
C LEU A 112 -3.52 5.07 11.70
N LYS A 113 -2.52 5.78 11.18
CA LYS A 113 -1.26 6.14 11.87
C LYS A 113 -0.56 4.95 12.54
N ARG A 114 -0.72 3.73 12.01
CA ARG A 114 -0.08 2.50 12.50
C ARG A 114 1.33 2.34 11.91
N ARG A 115 2.11 3.42 11.84
CA ARG A 115 3.46 3.42 11.27
C ARG A 115 4.51 2.99 12.29
N SER A 116 5.18 1.87 12.04
CA SER A 116 6.53 1.60 12.55
C SER A 116 7.56 2.07 11.52
N THR A 117 7.81 3.38 11.46
CA THR A 117 8.81 3.94 10.53
C THR A 117 10.21 3.60 10.99
N SER A 118 10.98 2.93 10.13
CA SER A 118 12.43 2.76 10.30
C SER A 118 13.15 3.73 9.36
N ILE A 119 13.89 4.67 9.93
CA ILE A 119 14.80 5.54 9.15
C ILE A 119 15.96 4.67 8.72
N LEU A 120 16.18 4.59 7.41
CA LEU A 120 17.28 3.80 6.86
C LEU A 120 18.55 4.65 6.80
N ASP A 121 19.63 4.12 7.36
CA ASP A 121 20.96 4.61 7.05
C ASP A 121 21.40 4.18 5.63
N PHE A 122 22.56 4.65 5.17
CA PHE A 122 23.04 4.39 3.81
C PHE A 122 23.29 2.90 3.54
N GLU A 123 23.76 2.15 4.55
CA GLU A 123 24.04 0.72 4.43
C GLU A 123 22.74 -0.08 4.33
N GLN A 124 21.76 0.27 5.16
CA GLN A 124 20.44 -0.31 5.14
C GLN A 124 19.69 0.01 3.83
N LEU A 125 19.87 1.20 3.27
CA LEU A 125 19.38 1.57 1.93
C LEU A 125 19.94 0.68 0.83
N CYS A 126 21.25 0.45 0.83
CA CYS A 126 21.88 -0.47 -0.13
C CYS A 126 21.26 -1.87 -0.03
N SER A 127 21.03 -2.36 1.20
CA SER A 127 20.40 -3.67 1.43
C SER A 127 18.95 -3.75 0.90
N CYS A 128 18.16 -2.66 1.01
CA CYS A 128 16.80 -2.59 0.48
C CYS A 128 16.79 -2.60 -1.05
N ILE A 129 17.68 -1.83 -1.68
CA ILE A 129 17.80 -1.79 -3.15
C ILE A 129 18.19 -3.18 -3.69
N GLN A 130 19.13 -3.87 -3.03
CA GLN A 130 19.52 -5.23 -3.42
C GLN A 130 18.37 -6.24 -3.30
N ARG A 131 17.48 -6.09 -2.31
CA ARG A 131 16.30 -6.94 -2.13
C ARG A 131 15.24 -6.72 -3.21
N GLN A 132 15.17 -5.52 -3.79
CA GLN A 132 14.22 -5.18 -4.87
C GLN A 132 14.64 -5.72 -6.25
N HIS A 133 15.91 -6.13 -6.43
CA HIS A 133 16.47 -6.62 -7.68
C HIS A 133 16.68 -8.16 -7.72
N ARG A 134 16.13 -8.91 -6.76
CA ARG A 134 16.09 -10.39 -6.78
C ARG A 134 14.70 -10.87 -7.18
#